data_AF-A0A3C0NCQ9-F1
#
_entry.id   AF-A0A3C0NCQ9-F1
#
_cell.length_a   1.000
_cell.length_b   1.000
_cell.length_c   1.000
_cell.angle_alpha   90.00
_cell.angle_beta   90.00
_cell.angle_gamma   90.00
#
_symmetry.space_group_name_H-M   'P 1'
#
loop_
_entity.id
_entity.type
_entity.pdbx_description
1 polymer ?
#
loop_
_entity_poly.entity_id
_entity_poly.type
_entity_poly.pdbx_seq_one_letter_code
_entity_poly.pdbx_strand_id
1 'polypeptide(L)'
;MPQVQRWYKGFSYRGNPKELVKQISEQVQRNNLGKFIPLLRVEKGAKPRKQFYFFLAVETFQKGDLPTEVQSTLLNLSFFQYPIKGSPTFTYEQIKSMVGVAHDVYDYTNPIPYQPLQEIGYDNPFDLIASPPISQSSPDIELLSHRYEQLLYWLSAQGCGTWESFKKACNALKLEEPKRILRRLKLLGHIESSSDGSRWSAAPTALVKVKSQSNSQEFILCGQRSLNLISEMKKYARVEVINQPRGEAPPCIRASAANPEQIFELIKQIDRQLAIANVGEVSLQLAGILLDLATWKHTLRSLQGIVPSLYDWEYFDCNGNNFVSCISPIETGMYRMQSQEMTGYKYTIFYDKESFRWLQGDWYGLRFLALQHNQQECIARYDRATKRLAIPVYQRWPEIYERALVLASGLLPTYQDSWLLYENVRPEVADQLSDKLNIKCSEASTRA
;
A
#
# COMPACT_ATOMS: atom_id res chain seq x y z
N MET A 1 6.29 35.88 2.05
CA MET A 1 7.21 34.83 2.55
C MET A 1 8.30 34.62 1.51
N PRO A 2 9.58 34.46 1.89
CA PRO A 2 10.64 34.18 0.92
C PRO A 2 10.37 32.86 0.19
N GLN A 3 10.43 32.90 -1.14
CA GLN A 3 10.14 31.75 -1.99
C GLN A 3 11.36 30.82 -2.03
N VAL A 4 11.16 29.55 -1.69
CA VAL A 4 12.21 28.53 -1.82
C VAL A 4 12.51 28.32 -3.30
N GLN A 5 13.79 28.33 -3.65
CA GLN A 5 14.28 28.15 -5.01
C GLN A 5 14.96 26.79 -5.14
N ARG A 6 14.63 26.05 -6.20
CA ARG A 6 15.35 24.83 -6.57
C ARG A 6 16.49 25.18 -7.52
N TRP A 7 17.70 24.77 -7.15
CA TRP A 7 18.88 24.85 -7.99
C TRP A 7 19.65 23.54 -7.91
N TYR A 8 20.68 23.37 -8.74
CA TYR A 8 21.39 22.12 -8.86
C TYR A 8 22.88 22.30 -8.61
N LYS A 9 23.48 21.40 -7.82
CA LYS A 9 24.93 21.31 -7.68
C LYS A 9 25.44 20.09 -8.44
N GLY A 10 26.29 20.35 -9.43
CA GLY A 10 26.82 19.33 -10.33
C GLY A 10 28.15 18.74 -9.85
N PHE A 11 28.29 17.44 -9.99
CA PHE A 11 29.48 16.67 -9.67
C PHE A 11 29.77 15.67 -10.78
N SER A 12 31.03 15.23 -10.88
CA SER A 12 31.42 14.12 -11.73
C SER A 12 31.85 12.93 -10.87
N TYR A 13 31.50 11.73 -11.29
CA TYR A 13 31.85 10.50 -10.59
C TYR A 13 32.14 9.37 -11.58
N ARG A 14 33.03 8.46 -11.18
CA ARG A 14 33.37 7.26 -11.94
C ARG A 14 32.96 6.04 -11.13
N GLY A 15 31.95 5.31 -11.61
CA GLY A 15 31.42 4.17 -10.87
C GLY A 15 30.14 3.61 -11.47
N ASN A 16 29.27 3.05 -10.62
CA ASN A 16 27.97 2.57 -11.01
C ASN A 16 26.88 3.62 -10.69
N PRO A 17 26.19 4.19 -11.69
CA PRO A 17 25.13 5.18 -11.48
C PRO A 17 24.02 4.73 -10.51
N LYS A 18 23.62 3.46 -10.57
CA LYS A 18 22.53 2.94 -9.72
C LYS A 18 22.94 2.85 -8.26
N GLU A 19 24.19 2.41 -8.03
CA GLU A 19 24.74 2.32 -6.69
C GLU A 19 24.96 3.71 -6.08
N LEU A 20 25.44 4.66 -6.89
CA LEU A 20 25.55 6.07 -6.49
C LEU A 20 24.19 6.63 -6.04
N VAL A 21 23.15 6.47 -6.86
CA VAL A 21 21.80 6.95 -6.54
C VAL A 21 21.31 6.33 -5.23
N LYS A 22 21.44 5.01 -5.08
CA LYS A 22 21.04 4.30 -3.88
C LYS A 22 21.75 4.83 -2.64
N GLN A 23 23.07 4.98 -2.67
CA GLN A 23 23.85 5.42 -1.52
C GLN A 23 23.58 6.87 -1.15
N ILE A 24 23.42 7.76 -2.13
CA ILE A 24 23.01 9.16 -1.87
C ILE A 24 21.61 9.17 -1.25
N SER A 25 20.66 8.42 -1.81
CA SER A 25 19.29 8.33 -1.27
C SER A 25 19.27 7.80 0.17
N GLU A 26 20.02 6.74 0.47
CA GLU A 26 20.15 6.20 1.83
C GLU A 26 20.72 7.22 2.81
N GLN A 27 21.70 8.02 2.39
CA GLN A 27 22.32 9.05 3.24
C GLN A 27 21.42 10.25 3.46
N VAL A 28 20.68 10.67 2.42
CA VAL A 28 19.66 11.72 2.53
C VAL A 28 18.55 11.28 3.48
N GLN A 29 18.08 10.03 3.37
CA GLN A 29 17.06 9.49 4.27
C GLN A 29 17.58 9.34 5.71
N ARG A 30 18.76 8.75 5.89
CA ARG A 30 19.36 8.50 7.21
C ARG A 30 19.59 9.79 8.01
N ASN A 31 20.01 10.86 7.33
CA ASN A 31 20.29 12.16 7.96
C ASN A 31 19.12 13.16 7.84
N ASN A 32 17.96 12.70 7.38
CA ASN A 32 16.75 13.53 7.21
C ASN A 32 16.98 14.81 6.36
N LEU A 33 17.77 14.70 5.30
CA LEU A 33 18.17 15.81 4.43
C LEU A 33 17.18 16.05 3.27
N GLY A 34 16.09 15.28 3.18
CA GLY A 34 15.12 15.41 2.09
C GLY A 34 14.56 16.81 1.94
N LYS A 35 14.44 17.56 3.04
CA LYS A 35 14.06 18.98 3.06
C LYS A 35 14.94 19.90 2.24
N PHE A 36 16.17 19.50 1.99
CA PHE A 36 17.15 20.26 1.23
C PHE A 36 17.51 19.57 -0.09
N ILE A 37 17.51 18.23 -0.11
CA ILE A 37 17.90 17.41 -1.24
C ILE A 37 16.74 16.50 -1.64
N PRO A 38 15.72 17.03 -2.34
CA PRO A 38 14.50 16.28 -2.66
C PRO A 38 14.73 15.22 -3.76
N LEU A 39 15.67 15.47 -4.68
CA LEU A 39 15.91 14.59 -5.82
C LEU A 39 17.35 14.68 -6.33
N LEU A 40 17.74 13.63 -7.03
CA LEU A 40 19.02 13.47 -7.69
C LEU A 40 18.78 13.23 -9.19
N ARG A 41 19.59 13.85 -10.05
CA ARG A 41 19.58 13.59 -11.49
C ARG A 41 20.94 13.07 -11.94
N VAL A 42 20.93 12.09 -12.84
CA VAL A 42 22.16 11.51 -13.41
C VAL A 42 22.17 11.75 -14.92
N GLU A 43 23.37 11.91 -15.49
CA GLU A 43 23.58 12.06 -16.93
C GLU A 43 22.88 10.97 -17.77
N LYS A 44 22.28 11.38 -18.90
CA LYS A 44 21.62 10.47 -19.84
C LYS A 44 22.63 9.46 -20.39
N GLY A 45 22.27 8.18 -20.35
CA GLY A 45 23.12 7.13 -20.89
C GLY A 45 24.37 6.84 -20.06
N ALA A 46 24.43 7.30 -18.80
CA ALA A 46 25.52 6.96 -17.88
C ALA A 46 25.73 5.43 -17.80
N LYS A 47 26.96 4.98 -18.03
CA LYS A 47 27.34 3.56 -18.05
C LYS A 47 28.21 3.21 -16.84
N PRO A 48 28.11 1.99 -16.27
CA PRO A 48 29.01 1.54 -15.22
C PRO A 48 30.48 1.66 -15.63
N ARG A 49 31.36 1.99 -14.67
CA ARG A 49 32.82 2.11 -14.81
C ARG A 49 33.32 3.28 -15.68
N LYS A 50 32.43 4.04 -16.31
CA LYS A 50 32.74 5.31 -16.98
C LYS A 50 32.55 6.49 -16.03
N GLN A 51 33.21 7.60 -16.34
CA GLN A 51 32.91 8.86 -15.69
C GLN A 51 31.58 9.38 -16.23
N PHE A 52 30.75 9.94 -15.34
CA PHE A 52 29.49 10.56 -15.68
C PHE A 52 29.20 11.71 -14.72
N TYR A 53 28.28 12.59 -15.11
CA TYR A 53 27.83 13.70 -14.29
C TYR A 53 26.55 13.36 -13.52
N PHE A 54 26.42 13.93 -12.33
CA PHE A 54 25.19 13.90 -11.56
C PHE A 54 24.97 15.22 -10.85
N PHE A 55 23.71 15.51 -10.56
CA PHE A 55 23.26 16.81 -10.08
C PHE A 55 22.33 16.60 -8.89
N LEU A 56 22.72 17.14 -7.73
CA LEU A 56 21.84 17.23 -6.57
C LEU A 56 20.91 18.41 -6.77
N ALA A 57 19.59 18.19 -6.71
CA ALA A 57 18.67 19.29 -6.50
C ALA A 57 18.83 19.78 -5.06
N VAL A 58 19.02 21.08 -4.90
CA VAL A 58 19.12 21.76 -3.63
C VAL A 58 17.98 22.77 -3.55
N GLU A 59 17.20 22.70 -2.48
CA GLU A 59 16.09 23.62 -2.21
C GLU A 59 16.42 24.50 -1.01
N THR A 60 16.62 25.80 -1.28
CA THR A 60 16.95 26.81 -0.27
C THR A 60 16.32 28.16 -0.62
N PHE A 61 16.26 29.07 0.35
CA PHE A 61 15.74 30.43 0.13
C PHE A 61 16.66 31.28 -0.76
N GLN A 62 17.97 31.05 -0.68
CA GLN A 62 18.95 31.73 -1.54
C GLN A 62 19.65 30.69 -2.41
N LYS A 63 19.67 30.96 -3.72
CA LYS A 63 20.36 30.11 -4.69
C LYS A 63 21.86 30.09 -4.39
N GLY A 64 22.43 28.89 -4.28
CA GLY A 64 23.84 28.68 -3.98
C GLY A 64 24.14 28.40 -2.50
N ASP A 65 23.19 28.69 -1.62
CA ASP A 65 23.34 28.37 -0.20
C ASP A 65 23.18 26.88 0.04
N LEU A 66 24.22 26.27 0.60
CA LEU A 66 24.18 24.89 1.05
C LEU A 66 24.00 24.83 2.56
N PRO A 67 22.91 24.25 3.05
CA PRO A 67 22.69 24.05 4.49
C PRO A 67 23.87 23.32 5.13
N THR A 68 24.26 23.74 6.33
CA THR A 68 25.42 23.18 7.05
C THR A 68 25.28 21.68 7.23
N GLU A 69 24.06 21.19 7.44
CA GLU A 69 23.76 19.76 7.58
C GLU A 69 24.08 18.99 6.30
N VAL A 70 23.76 19.55 5.13
CA VAL A 70 24.10 18.93 3.83
C VAL A 70 25.62 18.91 3.63
N GLN A 71 26.32 19.98 4.02
CA GLN A 71 27.77 20.05 3.88
C GLN A 71 28.47 19.03 4.79
N SER A 72 28.10 18.97 6.07
CA SER A 72 28.77 18.17 7.08
C SER A 72 28.46 16.67 6.99
N THR A 73 27.31 16.29 6.43
CA THR A 73 26.91 14.87 6.35
C THR A 73 27.03 14.30 4.93
N LEU A 74 26.45 14.97 3.93
CA LEU A 74 26.33 14.42 2.58
C LEU A 74 27.56 14.72 1.73
N LEU A 75 28.02 15.97 1.70
CA LEU A 75 29.12 16.40 0.81
C LEU A 75 30.50 15.89 1.25
N ASN A 76 30.62 15.30 2.44
CA ASN A 76 31.83 14.61 2.89
C ASN A 76 32.02 13.22 2.28
N LEU A 77 31.02 12.69 1.57
CA LEU A 77 31.11 11.40 0.91
C LEU A 77 32.02 11.47 -0.33
N SER A 78 32.70 10.36 -0.64
CA SER A 78 33.68 10.27 -1.73
C SER A 78 33.11 10.62 -3.12
N PHE A 79 31.79 10.52 -3.30
CA PHE A 79 31.10 10.86 -4.54
C PHE A 79 31.14 12.35 -4.90
N PHE A 80 31.34 13.23 -3.91
CA PHE A 80 31.25 14.69 -4.07
C PHE A 80 32.60 15.38 -4.25
N GLN A 81 33.69 14.62 -4.38
CA GLN A 81 35.05 15.14 -4.46
C GLN A 81 35.32 15.99 -5.72
N TYR A 82 34.56 15.79 -6.79
CA TYR A 82 34.82 16.42 -8.09
C TYR A 82 33.62 17.27 -8.55
N PRO A 83 33.45 18.50 -8.00
CA PRO A 83 32.44 19.43 -8.49
C PRO A 83 32.72 19.86 -9.94
N ILE A 84 31.66 20.09 -10.71
CA ILE A 84 31.80 20.60 -12.09
C ILE A 84 32.38 22.02 -12.05
N LYS A 85 33.48 22.23 -12.79
CA LYS A 85 34.17 23.52 -12.85
C LYS A 85 33.37 24.54 -13.67
N GLY A 86 33.43 25.81 -13.30
CA GLY A 86 32.91 26.93 -14.09
C GLY A 86 31.47 27.38 -13.80
N SER A 87 30.70 26.61 -13.02
CA SER A 87 29.42 27.09 -12.49
C SER A 87 29.15 26.48 -11.10
N PRO A 88 29.06 27.30 -10.03
CA PRO A 88 28.77 26.79 -8.69
C PRO A 88 27.34 26.29 -8.53
N THR A 89 26.42 26.73 -9.40
CA THR A 89 24.98 26.43 -9.34
C THR A 89 24.41 26.29 -10.74
N PHE A 90 23.55 25.30 -10.97
CA PHE A 90 22.83 25.11 -12.22
C PHE A 90 21.31 25.29 -12.02
N THR A 91 20.60 25.66 -13.07
CA THR A 91 19.14 25.62 -13.15
C THR A 91 18.71 24.35 -13.88
N TYR A 92 17.44 23.96 -13.76
CA TYR A 92 16.95 22.78 -14.47
C TYR A 92 17.12 22.92 -15.99
N GLU A 93 16.76 24.07 -16.56
CA GLU A 93 16.88 24.33 -18.00
C GLU A 93 18.31 24.18 -18.52
N GLN A 94 19.31 24.51 -17.70
CA GLN A 94 20.73 24.32 -18.07
C GLN A 94 21.13 22.84 -18.11
N ILE A 95 20.50 21.97 -17.31
CA ILE A 95 20.91 20.55 -17.20
C ILE A 95 19.98 19.58 -17.93
N LYS A 96 18.77 20.02 -18.30
CA LYS A 96 17.69 19.20 -18.86
C LYS A 96 18.10 18.39 -20.11
N SER A 97 18.96 18.94 -20.96
CA SER A 97 19.48 18.23 -22.13
C SER A 97 20.42 17.08 -21.74
N MET A 98 21.17 17.24 -20.65
CA MET A 98 22.24 16.32 -20.19
C MET A 98 21.75 15.21 -19.27
N VAL A 99 20.64 15.39 -18.55
CA VAL A 99 20.24 14.48 -17.44
C VAL A 99 19.01 13.63 -17.74
N GLY A 100 19.02 12.39 -17.26
CA GLY A 100 17.92 11.44 -17.38
C GLY A 100 16.74 11.72 -16.45
N VAL A 101 15.95 10.67 -16.20
CA VAL A 101 14.80 10.71 -15.28
C VAL A 101 15.26 11.17 -13.90
N ALA A 102 14.46 11.98 -13.21
CA ALA A 102 14.75 12.33 -11.82
C ALA A 102 14.62 11.09 -10.95
N HIS A 103 15.60 10.88 -10.07
CA HIS A 103 15.50 9.91 -9.01
C HIS A 103 15.02 10.65 -7.77
N ASP A 104 13.71 10.56 -7.53
CA ASP A 104 13.11 10.97 -6.27
C ASP A 104 13.64 10.04 -5.16
N VAL A 105 14.11 10.65 -4.09
CA VAL A 105 14.69 9.94 -2.94
C VAL A 105 13.59 9.22 -2.12
N TYR A 106 12.31 9.49 -2.40
CA TYR A 106 11.15 9.05 -1.60
C TYR A 106 10.09 8.24 -2.38
N ASP A 107 10.33 7.87 -3.65
CA ASP A 107 9.29 7.49 -4.63
C ASP A 107 8.38 6.30 -4.22
N TYR A 108 7.26 6.59 -3.55
CA TYR A 108 6.10 5.69 -3.41
C TYR A 108 4.78 6.45 -3.22
N THR A 109 4.52 7.49 -4.00
CA THR A 109 3.13 7.94 -4.12
C THR A 109 2.82 8.09 -5.59
N ASN A 110 2.38 6.99 -6.16
CA ASN A 110 1.68 7.04 -7.42
C ASN A 110 0.25 6.58 -7.11
N PRO A 111 -0.79 7.20 -7.68
CA PRO A 111 -2.15 6.95 -7.27
C PRO A 111 -2.60 5.54 -7.67
N ILE A 112 -3.57 5.00 -6.94
CA ILE A 112 -4.43 3.93 -7.45
C ILE A 112 -5.51 4.66 -8.26
N PRO A 113 -5.70 4.37 -9.56
CA PRO A 113 -6.74 5.01 -10.33
C PRO A 113 -8.10 4.76 -9.65
N TYR A 114 -8.81 5.83 -9.35
CA TYR A 114 -10.15 5.78 -8.75
C TYR A 114 -11.18 5.93 -9.87
N GLN A 115 -12.19 5.06 -9.86
CA GLN A 115 -13.37 5.22 -10.69
C GLN A 115 -14.45 5.86 -9.80
N PRO A 116 -15.00 7.02 -10.18
CA PRO A 116 -16.10 7.64 -9.43
C PRO A 116 -17.28 6.67 -9.38
N LEU A 117 -17.84 6.47 -8.18
CA LEU A 117 -18.98 5.60 -7.94
C LEU A 117 -20.25 6.43 -7.77
N GLN A 118 -21.39 5.84 -8.13
CA GLN A 118 -22.71 6.43 -7.94
C GLN A 118 -23.06 6.56 -6.45
N GLU A 119 -23.88 7.57 -6.13
CA GLU A 119 -24.41 7.85 -4.80
C GLU A 119 -25.20 6.66 -4.22
N ILE A 120 -25.23 6.57 -2.90
CA ILE A 120 -25.89 5.49 -2.16
C ILE A 120 -27.40 5.62 -2.34
N GLY A 121 -28.04 4.61 -2.95
CA GLY A 121 -29.50 4.58 -3.14
C GLY A 121 -30.29 3.76 -2.12
N TYR A 122 -29.64 2.98 -1.25
CA TYR A 122 -30.29 2.05 -0.33
C TYR A 122 -29.83 2.21 1.13
N ASP A 123 -30.78 2.19 2.06
CA ASP A 123 -30.54 2.40 3.49
C ASP A 123 -29.92 1.17 4.21
N ASN A 124 -30.18 -0.06 3.72
CA ASN A 124 -29.64 -1.30 4.28
C ASN A 124 -28.88 -2.14 3.22
N PRO A 125 -27.56 -2.37 3.37
CA PRO A 125 -26.75 -3.13 2.42
C PRO A 125 -27.05 -4.63 2.35
N PHE A 126 -27.89 -5.14 3.27
CA PHE A 126 -28.24 -6.56 3.35
C PHE A 126 -29.65 -6.88 2.82
N ASP A 127 -30.48 -5.86 2.53
CA ASP A 127 -31.94 -6.01 2.28
C ASP A 127 -32.34 -6.25 0.82
N LEU A 128 -31.44 -6.71 -0.06
CA LEU A 128 -31.79 -6.95 -1.46
C LEU A 128 -32.06 -8.43 -1.75
N ILE A 129 -33.20 -8.68 -2.40
CA ILE A 129 -33.43 -9.86 -3.25
C ILE A 129 -32.22 -9.95 -4.15
N ALA A 130 -31.51 -11.07 -4.11
CA ALA A 130 -30.28 -11.33 -4.85
C ALA A 130 -30.32 -10.67 -6.24
N SER A 131 -29.74 -9.47 -6.35
CA SER A 131 -29.36 -8.92 -7.65
C SER A 131 -28.56 -10.04 -8.31
N PRO A 132 -28.89 -10.44 -9.56
CA PRO A 132 -28.17 -11.54 -10.19
C PRO A 132 -26.68 -11.24 -10.03
N PRO A 133 -25.89 -12.18 -9.49
CA PRO A 133 -24.46 -11.97 -9.32
C PRO A 133 -23.98 -11.41 -10.65
N ILE A 134 -23.30 -10.26 -10.63
CA ILE A 134 -22.77 -9.62 -11.84
C ILE A 134 -22.19 -10.75 -12.66
N SER A 135 -22.87 -11.09 -13.74
CA SER A 135 -22.74 -12.36 -14.45
C SER A 135 -21.50 -12.28 -15.34
N GLN A 136 -20.35 -12.15 -14.70
CA GLN A 136 -19.11 -12.67 -15.24
C GLN A 136 -19.20 -14.17 -15.07
N SER A 137 -19.36 -14.86 -16.18
CA SER A 137 -19.51 -16.31 -16.23
C SER A 137 -18.44 -17.03 -15.38
N SER A 138 -18.79 -18.14 -14.73
CA SER A 138 -17.86 -18.93 -13.90
C SER A 138 -16.51 -19.30 -14.56
N PRO A 139 -16.39 -19.49 -15.90
CA PRO A 139 -15.11 -19.75 -16.54
C PRO A 139 -14.11 -18.59 -16.45
N ASP A 140 -14.59 -17.34 -16.47
CA ASP A 140 -13.72 -16.16 -16.44
C ASP A 140 -13.08 -15.98 -15.06
N ILE A 141 -13.84 -16.25 -13.99
CA ILE A 141 -13.37 -16.18 -12.60
C ILE A 141 -12.28 -17.22 -12.36
N GLU A 142 -12.48 -18.45 -12.81
CA GLU A 142 -11.49 -19.53 -12.66
C GLU A 142 -10.21 -19.23 -13.43
N LEU A 143 -10.32 -18.79 -14.69
CA LEU A 143 -9.16 -18.44 -15.51
C LEU A 143 -8.36 -17.29 -14.91
N LEU A 144 -9.05 -16.25 -14.42
CA LEU A 144 -8.40 -15.12 -13.75
C LEU A 144 -7.72 -15.58 -12.45
N SER A 145 -8.46 -16.30 -11.59
CA SER A 145 -7.95 -16.84 -10.32
C SER A 145 -6.69 -17.67 -10.52
N HIS A 146 -6.64 -18.49 -11.57
CA HIS A 146 -5.47 -19.29 -11.91
C HIS A 146 -4.22 -18.45 -12.22
N ARG A 147 -4.37 -17.32 -12.95
CA ARG A 147 -3.22 -16.42 -13.21
C ARG A 147 -2.69 -15.79 -11.93
N TYR A 148 -3.57 -15.44 -10.99
CA TYR A 148 -3.17 -14.94 -9.68
C TYR A 148 -2.50 -16.03 -8.83
N GLU A 149 -2.97 -17.26 -8.91
CA GLU A 149 -2.34 -18.40 -8.25
C GLU A 149 -0.92 -18.63 -8.79
N GLN A 150 -0.73 -18.59 -10.11
CA GLN A 150 0.60 -18.64 -10.73
C GLN A 150 1.51 -17.50 -10.26
N LEU A 151 0.98 -16.28 -10.14
CA LEU A 151 1.72 -15.16 -9.56
C LEU A 151 2.15 -15.48 -8.13
N LEU A 152 1.26 -16.01 -7.29
CA LEU A 152 1.58 -16.34 -5.91
C LEU A 152 2.65 -17.46 -5.81
N TYR A 153 2.62 -18.47 -6.67
CA TYR A 153 3.68 -19.48 -6.72
C TYR A 153 5.03 -18.87 -7.11
N TRP A 154 5.05 -17.99 -8.11
CA TRP A 154 6.27 -17.27 -8.48
C TRP A 154 6.80 -16.41 -7.33
N LEU A 155 5.95 -15.64 -6.66
CA LEU A 155 6.31 -14.83 -5.50
C LEU A 155 6.84 -15.70 -4.35
N SER A 156 6.22 -16.86 -4.13
CA SER A 156 6.61 -17.80 -3.08
C SER A 156 7.98 -18.39 -3.31
N ALA A 157 8.27 -18.80 -4.56
CA ALA A 157 9.57 -19.32 -4.96
C ALA A 157 10.67 -18.25 -4.92
N GLN A 158 10.34 -17.03 -5.34
CA GLN A 158 11.28 -15.91 -5.37
C GLN A 158 11.56 -15.34 -3.97
N GLY A 159 10.60 -15.43 -3.04
CA GLY A 159 10.72 -15.01 -1.64
C GLY A 159 10.70 -13.50 -1.43
N CYS A 160 11.48 -12.72 -2.19
CA CYS A 160 11.44 -11.26 -2.15
C CYS A 160 11.91 -10.62 -3.46
N GLY A 161 11.61 -9.34 -3.66
CA GLY A 161 12.00 -8.62 -4.87
C GLY A 161 11.78 -7.11 -4.80
N THR A 162 11.96 -6.45 -5.93
CA THR A 162 11.68 -5.01 -6.08
C THR A 162 10.29 -4.79 -6.67
N TRP A 163 9.78 -3.57 -6.56
CA TRP A 163 8.56 -3.17 -7.25
C TRP A 163 8.60 -3.44 -8.77
N GLU A 164 9.75 -3.22 -9.41
CA GLU A 164 9.96 -3.51 -10.84
C GLU A 164 9.84 -5.01 -11.15
N SER A 165 10.38 -5.89 -10.30
CA SER A 165 10.23 -7.33 -10.52
C SER A 165 8.78 -7.78 -10.39
N PHE A 166 8.05 -7.21 -9.42
CA PHE A 166 6.61 -7.45 -9.24
C PHE A 166 5.79 -7.02 -10.47
N LYS A 167 6.02 -5.79 -10.98
CA LYS A 167 5.36 -5.29 -12.20
C LYS A 167 5.64 -6.18 -13.40
N LYS A 168 6.90 -6.62 -13.58
CA LYS A 168 7.28 -7.51 -14.68
C LYS A 168 6.56 -8.86 -14.60
N ALA A 169 6.44 -9.44 -13.40
CA ALA A 169 5.71 -10.68 -13.19
C ALA A 169 4.20 -10.51 -13.52
N CYS A 170 3.58 -9.42 -13.06
CA CYS A 170 2.19 -9.10 -13.42
C CYS A 170 2.01 -8.99 -14.94
N ASN A 171 2.90 -8.25 -15.61
CA ASN A 171 2.86 -8.08 -17.07
C ASN A 171 3.03 -9.40 -17.81
N ALA A 172 3.94 -10.28 -17.37
CA ALA A 172 4.15 -11.60 -17.96
C ALA A 172 2.90 -12.49 -17.86
N LEU A 173 2.15 -12.35 -16.77
CA LEU A 173 0.88 -13.06 -16.53
C LEU A 173 -0.34 -12.31 -17.07
N LYS A 174 -0.16 -11.19 -17.79
CA LYS A 174 -1.24 -10.34 -18.32
C LYS A 174 -2.22 -9.90 -17.21
N LEU A 175 -1.66 -9.53 -16.06
CA LEU A 175 -2.40 -9.02 -14.93
C LEU A 175 -2.28 -7.49 -14.89
N GLU A 176 -3.43 -6.82 -14.98
CA GLU A 176 -3.51 -5.36 -14.98
C GLU A 176 -3.48 -4.78 -13.56
N GLU A 177 -3.22 -3.48 -13.45
CA GLU A 177 -3.21 -2.74 -12.18
C GLU A 177 -2.36 -3.37 -11.05
N PRO A 178 -1.03 -3.56 -11.23
CA PRO A 178 -0.16 -4.25 -10.26
C PRO A 178 -0.26 -3.75 -8.81
N LYS A 179 -0.61 -2.48 -8.57
CA LYS A 179 -0.77 -1.95 -7.21
C LYS A 179 -2.00 -2.50 -6.51
N ARG A 180 -3.12 -2.64 -7.23
CA ARG A 180 -4.34 -3.24 -6.68
C ARG A 180 -4.08 -4.71 -6.35
N ILE A 181 -3.30 -5.39 -7.19
CA ILE A 181 -2.85 -6.77 -6.94
C ILE A 181 -1.98 -6.84 -5.68
N LEU A 182 -0.94 -6.01 -5.59
CA LEU A 182 -0.06 -5.95 -4.41
C LEU A 182 -0.88 -5.76 -3.13
N ARG A 183 -1.81 -4.79 -3.15
CA ARG A 183 -2.73 -4.52 -2.05
C ARG A 183 -3.56 -5.74 -1.65
N ARG A 184 -4.18 -6.44 -2.62
CA ARG A 184 -4.98 -7.65 -2.34
C ARG A 184 -4.13 -8.76 -1.74
N LEU A 185 -2.90 -8.95 -2.21
CA LEU A 185 -1.98 -9.94 -1.66
C LEU A 185 -1.55 -9.59 -0.23
N LYS A 186 -1.38 -8.30 0.10
CA LYS A 186 -1.14 -7.83 1.48
C LYS A 186 -2.34 -8.07 2.38
N LEU A 187 -3.55 -7.74 1.93
CA LEU A 187 -4.80 -8.01 2.66
C LEU A 187 -4.98 -9.50 2.98
N LEU A 188 -4.66 -10.37 2.02
CA LEU A 188 -4.73 -11.83 2.18
C LEU A 188 -3.55 -12.41 2.99
N GLY A 189 -2.61 -11.58 3.42
CA GLY A 189 -1.45 -11.99 4.20
C GLY A 189 -0.43 -12.84 3.43
N HIS A 190 -0.35 -12.69 2.11
CA HIS A 190 0.62 -13.41 1.28
C HIS A 190 1.97 -12.72 1.17
N ILE A 191 1.97 -11.38 1.17
CA ILE A 191 3.17 -10.57 1.01
C ILE A 191 3.13 -9.35 1.92
N GLU A 192 4.31 -8.76 2.14
CA GLU A 192 4.49 -7.43 2.70
C GLU A 192 5.26 -6.55 1.73
N SER A 193 5.17 -5.23 1.93
CA SER A 193 5.99 -4.24 1.23
C SER A 193 6.88 -3.51 2.22
N SER A 194 8.07 -3.08 1.80
CA SER A 194 8.90 -2.16 2.58
C SER A 194 8.15 -0.85 2.86
N SER A 195 8.59 -0.09 3.87
CA SER A 195 7.97 1.19 4.26
C SER A 195 8.04 2.25 3.15
N ASP A 196 9.05 2.17 2.29
CA ASP A 196 9.20 2.98 1.09
C ASP A 196 8.56 2.34 -0.15
N GLY A 197 7.90 1.18 -0.02
CA GLY A 197 7.25 0.45 -1.10
C GLY A 197 8.16 -0.03 -2.24
N SER A 198 9.47 0.15 -2.14
CA SER A 198 10.45 -0.18 -3.18
C SER A 198 10.67 -1.69 -3.32
N ARG A 199 10.37 -2.44 -2.26
CA ARG A 199 10.56 -3.88 -2.16
C ARG A 199 9.31 -4.58 -1.65
N TRP A 200 9.18 -5.84 -2.03
CA TRP A 200 8.19 -6.76 -1.51
C TRP A 200 8.87 -8.02 -0.97
N SER A 201 8.22 -8.67 -0.01
CA SER A 201 8.62 -9.97 0.53
C SER A 201 7.40 -10.85 0.68
N ALA A 202 7.50 -12.12 0.30
CA ALA A 202 6.51 -13.11 0.66
C ALA A 202 6.50 -13.30 2.18
N ALA A 203 5.31 -13.41 2.75
CA ALA A 203 5.13 -13.71 4.17
C ALA A 203 5.37 -15.22 4.39
N PRO A 204 5.94 -15.63 5.54
CA PRO A 204 6.07 -17.05 5.87
C PRO A 204 4.72 -17.78 5.80
N THR A 205 4.76 -19.06 5.42
CA THR A 205 3.57 -19.91 5.39
C THR A 205 2.92 -19.98 6.77
N ALA A 206 1.64 -19.62 6.85
CA ALA A 206 0.93 -19.59 8.13
C ALA A 206 -0.51 -20.14 8.00
N LEU A 207 -0.94 -20.87 9.02
CA LEU A 207 -2.33 -21.25 9.23
C LEU A 207 -3.01 -20.24 10.16
N VAL A 208 -3.97 -19.52 9.62
CA VAL A 208 -4.81 -18.58 10.36
C VAL A 208 -6.11 -19.26 10.72
N LYS A 209 -6.44 -19.32 12.01
CA LYS A 209 -7.69 -19.90 12.49
C LYS A 209 -8.85 -18.98 12.16
N VAL A 210 -9.87 -19.52 11.51
CA VAL A 210 -11.13 -18.84 11.23
C VAL A 210 -12.25 -19.53 12.01
N LYS A 211 -13.17 -18.74 12.56
CA LYS A 211 -14.25 -19.29 13.37
C LYS A 211 -15.29 -19.93 12.45
N SER A 212 -15.48 -21.24 12.55
CA SER A 212 -16.56 -21.94 11.86
C SER A 212 -17.88 -21.80 12.62
N GLN A 213 -19.00 -21.98 11.92
CA GLN A 213 -20.31 -22.22 12.53
C GLN A 213 -20.46 -23.68 13.01
N SER A 214 -19.62 -24.59 12.50
CA SER A 214 -19.61 -26.00 12.87
C SER A 214 -18.70 -26.28 14.07
N ASN A 215 -18.82 -27.46 14.66
CA ASN A 215 -17.89 -27.95 15.68
C ASN A 215 -16.48 -28.27 15.12
N SER A 216 -16.28 -28.18 13.81
CA SER A 216 -14.98 -28.40 13.18
C SER A 216 -14.07 -27.17 13.35
N GLN A 217 -12.76 -27.41 13.43
CA GLN A 217 -11.80 -26.30 13.39
C GLN A 217 -11.46 -25.98 11.94
N GLU A 218 -11.55 -24.70 11.57
CA GLU A 218 -11.24 -24.21 10.24
C GLU A 218 -10.04 -23.26 10.26
N PHE A 219 -9.21 -23.39 9.22
CA PHE A 219 -8.02 -22.59 9.01
C PHE A 219 -7.96 -22.13 7.56
N ILE A 220 -7.34 -20.99 7.33
CA ILE A 220 -6.94 -20.53 6.00
C ILE A 220 -5.42 -20.49 5.89
N LEU A 221 -4.90 -20.78 4.71
CA LEU A 221 -3.47 -20.72 4.42
C LEU A 221 -3.07 -19.33 3.91
N CYS A 222 -2.24 -18.64 4.67
CA CYS A 222 -1.61 -17.36 4.32
C CYS A 222 -0.12 -17.54 4.02
N GLY A 223 0.51 -16.49 3.51
CA GLY A 223 1.94 -16.49 3.18
C GLY A 223 2.30 -17.25 1.91
N GLN A 224 3.52 -17.78 1.89
CA GLN A 224 4.06 -18.59 0.81
C GLN A 224 3.22 -19.84 0.54
N ARG A 225 3.17 -20.26 -0.72
CA ARG A 225 2.47 -21.46 -1.16
C ARG A 225 3.28 -22.25 -2.18
N SER A 226 3.09 -23.56 -2.18
CA SER A 226 3.58 -24.47 -3.20
C SER A 226 2.58 -25.61 -3.44
N LEU A 227 2.64 -26.23 -4.61
CA LEU A 227 1.82 -27.41 -4.93
C LEU A 227 2.13 -28.58 -3.99
N ASN A 228 3.39 -28.75 -3.60
CA ASN A 228 3.81 -29.78 -2.65
C ASN A 228 3.12 -29.57 -1.29
N LEU A 229 3.17 -28.33 -0.78
CA LEU A 229 2.52 -27.97 0.48
C LEU A 229 1.02 -28.31 0.47
N ILE A 230 0.29 -27.88 -0.55
CA ILE A 230 -1.16 -28.13 -0.63
C ILE A 230 -1.45 -29.63 -0.71
N SER A 231 -0.62 -30.39 -1.43
CA SER A 231 -0.75 -31.84 -1.57
C SER A 231 -0.49 -32.56 -0.25
N GLU A 232 0.51 -32.12 0.52
CA GLU A 232 0.77 -32.63 1.86
C GLU A 232 -0.38 -32.31 2.82
N MET A 233 -0.91 -31.08 2.80
CA MET A 233 -2.04 -30.70 3.66
C MET A 233 -3.28 -31.57 3.43
N LYS A 234 -3.56 -31.95 2.19
CA LYS A 234 -4.69 -32.83 1.82
C LYS A 234 -4.63 -34.22 2.46
N LYS A 235 -3.44 -34.68 2.91
CA LYS A 235 -3.29 -35.98 3.57
C LYS A 235 -3.82 -35.99 5.01
N TYR A 236 -3.87 -34.83 5.66
CA TYR A 236 -4.18 -34.71 7.09
C TYR A 236 -5.43 -33.88 7.38
N ALA A 237 -5.91 -33.08 6.43
CA ALA A 237 -7.08 -32.24 6.56
C ALA A 237 -7.92 -32.22 5.28
N ARG A 238 -9.22 -31.91 5.42
CA ARG A 238 -10.07 -31.61 4.26
C ARG A 238 -9.70 -30.21 3.78
N VAL A 239 -9.08 -30.14 2.61
CA VAL A 239 -8.64 -28.89 1.99
C VAL A 239 -9.58 -28.51 0.84
N GLU A 240 -10.14 -27.32 0.92
CA GLU A 240 -11.00 -26.70 -0.08
C GLU A 240 -10.28 -25.51 -0.71
N VAL A 241 -10.48 -25.34 -2.02
CA VAL A 241 -9.96 -24.22 -2.79
C VAL A 241 -11.16 -23.34 -3.15
N ILE A 242 -11.21 -22.14 -2.57
CA ILE A 242 -12.33 -21.22 -2.72
C ILE A 242 -11.83 -20.02 -3.53
N ASN A 243 -12.40 -19.81 -4.72
CA ASN A 243 -12.07 -18.63 -5.52
C ASN A 243 -12.47 -17.35 -4.78
N GLN A 244 -11.66 -16.31 -4.94
CA GLN A 244 -12.04 -14.98 -4.47
C GLN A 244 -13.28 -14.51 -5.23
N PRO A 245 -14.19 -13.71 -4.63
CA PRO A 245 -15.49 -13.45 -5.23
C PRO A 245 -15.49 -12.86 -6.65
N ARG A 246 -14.38 -12.21 -7.04
CA ARG A 246 -14.18 -11.61 -8.37
C ARG A 246 -13.05 -12.29 -9.18
N GLY A 247 -12.48 -13.41 -8.72
CA GLY A 247 -11.31 -14.05 -9.34
C GLY A 247 -10.04 -13.18 -9.36
N GLU A 248 -10.05 -12.06 -8.65
CA GLU A 248 -9.09 -10.95 -8.76
C GLU A 248 -7.87 -11.05 -7.82
N ALA A 249 -7.65 -12.26 -7.27
CA ALA A 249 -6.56 -12.63 -6.37
C ALA A 249 -6.49 -14.17 -6.27
N PRO A 250 -5.40 -14.74 -5.69
CA PRO A 250 -5.26 -16.18 -5.56
C PRO A 250 -6.41 -16.79 -4.73
N PRO A 251 -6.81 -18.04 -5.01
CA PRO A 251 -7.89 -18.67 -4.25
C PRO A 251 -7.52 -18.80 -2.77
N CYS A 252 -8.53 -18.73 -1.90
CA CYS A 252 -8.38 -19.08 -0.49
C CYS A 252 -8.24 -20.59 -0.36
N ILE A 253 -7.15 -21.05 0.26
CA ILE A 253 -7.01 -22.46 0.65
C ILE A 253 -7.53 -22.60 2.07
N ARG A 254 -8.68 -23.27 2.22
CA ARG A 254 -9.33 -23.51 3.51
C ARG A 254 -9.09 -24.95 3.92
N ALA A 255 -8.57 -25.16 5.13
CA ALA A 255 -8.38 -26.48 5.71
C ALA A 255 -9.35 -26.65 6.88
N SER A 256 -10.05 -27.78 6.91
CA SER A 256 -10.95 -28.15 8.01
C SER A 256 -10.52 -29.49 8.59
N ALA A 257 -10.63 -29.59 9.91
CA ALA A 257 -10.37 -30.81 10.65
C ALA A 257 -11.48 -31.07 11.67
N ALA A 258 -11.88 -32.35 11.77
CA ALA A 258 -12.93 -32.78 12.69
C ALA A 258 -12.43 -32.82 14.14
N ASN A 259 -11.14 -33.09 14.35
CA ASN A 259 -10.51 -33.09 15.67
C ASN A 259 -9.33 -32.09 15.71
N PRO A 260 -9.24 -31.18 16.71
CA PRO A 260 -8.09 -30.31 16.93
C PRO A 260 -6.72 -30.99 16.86
N GLU A 261 -6.62 -32.24 17.31
CA GLU A 261 -5.37 -33.02 17.29
C GLU A 261 -4.87 -33.30 15.86
N GLN A 262 -5.76 -33.37 14.87
CA GLN A 262 -5.38 -33.57 13.47
C GLN A 262 -4.64 -32.36 12.92
N ILE A 263 -5.00 -31.15 13.35
CA ILE A 263 -4.31 -29.92 12.96
C ILE A 263 -2.97 -29.81 13.66
N PHE A 264 -2.90 -30.23 14.93
CA PHE A 264 -1.63 -30.29 15.64
C PHE A 264 -0.66 -31.27 14.96
N GLU A 265 -1.11 -32.46 14.58
CA GLU A 265 -0.30 -33.40 13.82
C GLU A 265 0.01 -32.89 12.41
N LEU A 266 -0.93 -32.26 11.69
CA LEU A 266 -0.66 -31.56 10.42
C LEU A 266 0.49 -30.55 10.58
N ILE A 267 0.40 -29.67 11.59
CA ILE A 267 1.43 -28.67 11.86
C ILE A 267 2.75 -29.38 12.18
N LYS A 268 2.77 -30.36 13.08
CA LYS A 268 3.98 -31.05 13.50
C LYS A 268 4.66 -31.85 12.38
N GLN A 269 3.88 -32.53 11.53
CA GLN A 269 4.40 -33.29 10.40
C GLN A 269 4.88 -32.37 9.28
N ILE A 270 4.15 -31.27 9.02
CA ILE A 270 4.56 -30.33 8.00
C ILE A 270 5.71 -29.42 8.47
N ASP A 271 5.76 -29.02 9.74
CA ASP A 271 6.82 -28.18 10.30
C ASP A 271 8.20 -28.83 10.16
N ARG A 272 8.26 -30.16 10.28
CA ARG A 272 9.48 -30.95 10.01
C ARG A 272 10.01 -30.83 8.57
N GLN A 273 9.20 -30.37 7.61
CA GLN A 273 9.54 -30.34 6.19
C GLN A 273 9.39 -28.96 5.51
N LEU A 274 8.43 -28.13 5.94
CA LEU A 274 7.97 -26.92 5.25
C LEU A 274 7.72 -25.71 6.17
N ALA A 275 8.06 -25.78 7.46
CA ALA A 275 8.01 -24.67 8.43
C ALA A 275 6.70 -23.83 8.39
N ILE A 276 5.60 -24.39 8.88
CA ILE A 276 4.29 -23.71 8.93
C ILE A 276 4.04 -23.14 10.32
N ALA A 277 3.81 -21.82 10.39
CA ALA A 277 3.38 -21.19 11.63
C ALA A 277 1.87 -21.38 11.87
N ASN A 278 1.48 -21.78 13.06
CA ASN A 278 0.09 -21.65 13.53
C ASN A 278 -0.05 -20.34 14.29
N VAL A 279 -0.76 -19.39 13.69
CA VAL A 279 -0.86 -18.01 14.21
C VAL A 279 -2.19 -17.72 14.92
N GLY A 280 -3.09 -18.70 15.00
CA GLY A 280 -4.37 -18.57 15.70
C GLY A 280 -5.32 -17.56 15.04
N GLU A 281 -6.17 -16.91 15.85
CA GLU A 281 -7.21 -15.99 15.38
C GLU A 281 -6.66 -14.58 15.09
N VAL A 282 -5.96 -14.45 13.95
CA VAL A 282 -5.25 -13.21 13.57
C VAL A 282 -6.17 -12.01 13.43
N SER A 283 -7.41 -12.18 12.94
CA SER A 283 -8.36 -11.07 12.81
C SER A 283 -8.64 -10.38 14.15
N LEU A 284 -8.85 -11.16 15.22
CA LEU A 284 -9.06 -10.64 16.57
C LEU A 284 -7.77 -10.10 17.19
N GLN A 285 -6.63 -10.78 16.97
CA GLN A 285 -5.34 -10.28 17.45
C GLN A 285 -5.00 -8.92 16.84
N LEU A 286 -5.16 -8.77 15.52
CA LEU A 286 -4.99 -7.49 14.82
C LEU A 286 -5.94 -6.43 15.38
N ALA A 287 -7.23 -6.74 15.49
CA ALA A 287 -8.21 -5.82 16.08
C ALA A 287 -7.78 -5.36 17.48
N GLY A 288 -7.17 -6.22 18.29
CA GLY A 288 -6.64 -5.88 19.60
C GLY A 288 -5.40 -4.97 19.58
N ILE A 289 -4.41 -5.26 18.73
CA ILE A 289 -3.11 -4.55 18.73
C ILE A 289 -3.05 -3.29 17.87
N LEU A 290 -3.96 -3.13 16.91
CA LEU A 290 -3.95 -1.97 16.02
C LEU A 290 -4.13 -0.67 16.80
N LEU A 291 -3.52 0.40 16.32
CA LEU A 291 -3.61 1.70 16.98
C LEU A 291 -4.99 2.32 16.74
N ASP A 292 -5.40 3.27 17.58
CA ASP A 292 -6.51 4.15 17.21
C ASP A 292 -6.10 5.05 16.02
N LEU A 293 -7.09 5.69 15.38
CA LEU A 293 -6.87 6.49 14.18
C LEU A 293 -5.88 7.63 14.39
N ALA A 294 -5.94 8.33 15.53
CA ALA A 294 -5.06 9.47 15.82
C ALA A 294 -3.62 9.00 16.02
N THR A 295 -3.42 7.95 16.81
CA THR A 295 -2.12 7.34 17.05
C THR A 295 -1.55 6.76 15.75
N TRP A 296 -2.36 6.09 14.93
CA TRP A 296 -1.95 5.60 13.62
C TRP A 296 -1.51 6.72 12.68
N LYS A 297 -2.25 7.84 12.60
CA LYS A 297 -1.84 9.03 11.82
C LYS A 297 -0.44 9.49 12.20
N HIS A 298 -0.08 9.48 13.48
CA HIS A 298 1.26 9.88 13.92
C HIS A 298 2.38 8.92 13.47
N THR A 299 2.06 7.64 13.26
CA THR A 299 3.00 6.63 12.73
C THR A 299 3.26 6.74 11.23
N LEU A 300 2.43 7.50 10.49
CA LEU A 300 2.62 7.68 9.06
C LEU A 300 3.94 8.38 8.76
N ARG A 301 4.59 7.93 7.69
CA ARG A 301 5.88 8.47 7.25
C ARG A 301 5.71 9.93 6.89
N SER A 302 6.54 10.80 7.49
CA SER A 302 6.60 12.20 7.10
C SER A 302 7.50 12.36 5.87
N LEU A 303 6.94 12.83 4.77
CA LEU A 303 7.70 13.34 3.64
C LEU A 303 8.28 14.71 4.02
N GLN A 304 9.51 14.93 3.56
CA GLN A 304 10.28 16.15 3.78
C GLN A 304 10.68 16.70 2.42
N GLY A 305 10.89 18.01 2.31
CA GLY A 305 11.32 18.64 1.05
C GLY A 305 10.23 18.83 0.02
N ILE A 306 8.98 18.83 0.48
CA ILE A 306 7.88 19.31 -0.35
C ILE A 306 7.88 20.83 -0.27
N VAL A 307 8.26 21.46 -1.38
CA VAL A 307 8.15 22.91 -1.58
C VAL A 307 6.89 23.18 -2.39
N PRO A 308 5.79 23.67 -1.77
CA PRO A 308 4.50 23.76 -2.45
C PRO A 308 4.51 24.55 -3.76
N SER A 309 5.35 25.57 -3.88
CA SER A 309 5.41 26.41 -5.09
C SER A 309 5.96 25.72 -6.34
N LEU A 310 6.47 24.49 -6.24
CA LEU A 310 7.03 23.72 -7.37
C LEU A 310 6.06 22.69 -7.94
N TYR A 311 4.83 22.65 -7.43
CA TYR A 311 3.84 21.66 -7.80
C TYR A 311 2.50 22.31 -8.09
N ASP A 312 1.75 21.68 -8.98
CA ASP A 312 0.33 21.94 -9.12
C ASP A 312 -0.42 21.08 -8.11
N TRP A 313 -1.42 21.67 -7.46
CA TRP A 313 -2.12 21.05 -6.34
C TRP A 313 -3.58 20.82 -6.66
N GLU A 314 -4.08 19.69 -6.18
CA GLU A 314 -5.51 19.40 -6.09
C GLU A 314 -5.83 18.97 -4.66
N TYR A 315 -6.90 19.51 -4.11
CA TYR A 315 -7.45 19.15 -2.80
C TYR A 315 -8.53 18.07 -2.98
N PHE A 316 -8.60 17.11 -2.06
CA PHE A 316 -9.67 16.12 -2.05
C PHE A 316 -10.94 16.71 -1.42
N ASP A 317 -11.93 17.00 -2.26
CA ASP A 317 -13.26 17.39 -1.81
C ASP A 317 -14.03 16.14 -1.36
N CYS A 318 -14.33 16.08 -0.06
CA CYS A 318 -15.06 14.96 0.54
C CYS A 318 -16.52 14.89 0.07
N ASN A 319 -17.13 16.01 -0.31
CA ASN A 319 -18.52 16.04 -0.78
C ASN A 319 -18.62 15.51 -2.21
N GLY A 320 -17.75 15.99 -3.10
CA GLY A 320 -17.66 15.50 -4.48
C GLY A 320 -16.94 14.16 -4.63
N ASN A 321 -16.31 13.66 -3.55
CA ASN A 321 -15.43 12.47 -3.53
C ASN A 321 -14.43 12.48 -4.71
N ASN A 322 -13.87 13.66 -4.98
CA ASN A 322 -13.02 13.94 -6.13
C ASN A 322 -11.88 14.91 -5.75
N PHE A 323 -10.94 15.08 -6.67
CA PHE A 323 -9.87 16.06 -6.53
C PHE A 323 -10.23 17.32 -7.31
N VAL A 324 -10.18 18.47 -6.63
CA VAL A 324 -10.43 19.80 -7.21
C VAL A 324 -9.16 20.63 -7.17
N SER A 325 -8.88 21.40 -8.21
CA SER A 325 -7.66 22.22 -8.28
C SER A 325 -7.64 23.25 -7.15
N CYS A 326 -6.46 23.44 -6.53
CA CYS A 326 -6.25 24.47 -5.52
C CYS A 326 -4.90 25.18 -5.74
N ILE A 327 -4.83 26.44 -5.28
CA ILE A 327 -3.64 27.28 -5.49
C ILE A 327 -2.49 26.82 -4.60
N SER A 328 -2.79 26.45 -3.35
CA SER A 328 -1.79 26.05 -2.37
C SER A 328 -2.42 25.19 -1.26
N PRO A 329 -1.70 24.19 -0.74
CA PRO A 329 -2.18 23.33 0.33
C PRO A 329 -1.97 24.00 1.70
N ILE A 330 -2.96 24.81 2.11
CA ILE A 330 -2.91 25.59 3.36
C ILE A 330 -3.66 24.96 4.52
N GLU A 331 -4.61 24.06 4.24
CA GLU A 331 -5.46 23.41 5.25
C GLU A 331 -5.13 21.93 5.40
N THR A 332 -5.41 21.37 6.58
CA THR A 332 -5.29 19.93 6.80
C THR A 332 -6.19 19.18 5.81
N GLY A 333 -5.68 18.10 5.23
CA GLY A 333 -6.45 17.28 4.30
C GLY A 333 -5.61 16.48 3.33
N MET A 334 -6.30 15.76 2.45
CA MET A 334 -5.67 14.95 1.42
C MET A 334 -5.47 15.77 0.15
N TYR A 335 -4.25 15.71 -0.39
CA TYR A 335 -3.85 16.45 -1.58
C TYR A 335 -3.25 15.52 -2.61
N ARG A 336 -3.40 15.93 -3.87
CA ARG A 336 -2.66 15.40 -5.00
C ARG A 336 -1.73 16.49 -5.51
N MET A 337 -0.44 16.19 -5.57
CA MET A 337 0.54 17.09 -6.18
C MET A 337 1.08 16.50 -7.47
N GLN A 338 1.22 17.35 -8.48
CA GLN A 338 1.82 17.01 -9.76
C GLN A 338 3.02 17.92 -10.00
N SER A 339 4.16 17.33 -10.36
CA SER A 339 5.33 18.13 -10.71
C SER A 339 5.14 18.76 -12.08
N GLN A 340 5.42 20.07 -12.18
CA GLN A 340 5.43 20.78 -13.46
C GLN A 340 6.54 20.27 -14.40
N GLU A 341 7.62 19.71 -13.86
CA GLU A 341 8.77 19.20 -14.62
C GLU A 341 8.63 17.73 -15.03
N MET A 342 7.83 16.93 -14.30
CA MET A 342 7.71 15.49 -14.51
C MET A 342 6.28 15.11 -14.89
N THR A 343 6.06 14.95 -16.18
CA THR A 343 4.77 14.51 -16.73
C THR A 343 4.41 13.11 -16.19
N GLY A 344 3.24 13.00 -15.54
CA GLY A 344 2.64 11.71 -15.18
C GLY A 344 2.85 11.26 -13.73
N TYR A 345 3.72 11.91 -12.95
CA TYR A 345 3.89 11.58 -11.54
C TYR A 345 2.92 12.40 -10.68
N LYS A 346 1.95 11.71 -10.07
CA LYS A 346 0.95 12.30 -9.18
C LYS A 346 1.11 11.72 -7.78
N TYR A 347 1.55 12.53 -6.85
CA TYR A 347 1.73 12.13 -5.47
C TYR A 347 0.44 12.37 -4.71
N THR A 348 -0.02 11.38 -3.94
CA THR A 348 -1.17 11.53 -3.05
C THR A 348 -0.67 11.49 -1.62
N ILE A 349 -0.90 12.57 -0.88
CA ILE A 349 -0.34 12.81 0.44
C ILE A 349 -1.41 13.45 1.33
N PHE A 350 -1.22 13.41 2.63
CA PHE A 350 -2.08 14.11 3.59
C PHE A 350 -1.27 15.22 4.27
N TYR A 351 -1.71 16.46 4.15
CA TYR A 351 -1.12 17.57 4.88
C TYR A 351 -1.75 17.66 6.27
N ASP A 352 -0.92 17.70 7.29
CA ASP A 352 -1.33 17.93 8.66
C ASP A 352 -0.84 19.32 9.10
N LYS A 353 -1.75 20.30 9.08
CA LYS A 353 -1.44 21.72 9.38
C LYS A 353 -0.95 21.91 10.81
N GLU A 354 -1.53 21.18 11.76
CA GLU A 354 -1.19 21.31 13.19
C GLU A 354 0.27 20.92 13.46
N SER A 355 0.74 19.84 12.82
CA SER A 355 2.11 19.36 12.98
C SER A 355 3.07 19.82 11.88
N PHE A 356 2.57 20.57 10.88
CA PHE A 356 3.29 20.97 9.67
C PHE A 356 3.94 19.79 8.94
N ARG A 357 3.26 18.64 8.88
CA ARG A 357 3.79 17.40 8.29
C ARG A 357 3.05 17.02 7.01
N TRP A 358 3.84 16.50 6.06
CA TRP A 358 3.33 15.81 4.90
C TRP A 358 3.35 14.31 5.16
N LEU A 359 2.19 13.71 5.31
CA LEU A 359 2.05 12.30 5.65
C LEU A 359 1.85 11.46 4.38
N GLN A 360 2.63 10.39 4.28
CA GLN A 360 2.52 9.36 3.26
C GLN A 360 1.84 8.13 3.87
N GLY A 361 0.92 7.54 3.11
CA GLY A 361 0.16 6.36 3.51
C GLY A 361 -0.53 5.71 2.31
N ASP A 362 -1.26 4.63 2.57
CA ASP A 362 -2.10 4.03 1.52
C ASP A 362 -3.25 4.97 1.15
N TRP A 363 -3.68 4.92 -0.11
CA TRP A 363 -4.67 5.86 -0.63
C TRP A 363 -5.99 5.84 0.16
N TYR A 364 -6.45 4.66 0.57
CA TYR A 364 -7.69 4.54 1.33
C TYR A 364 -7.53 5.11 2.73
N GLY A 365 -6.39 4.87 3.37
CA GLY A 365 -6.03 5.46 4.65
C GLY A 365 -5.97 6.99 4.61
N LEU A 366 -5.30 7.58 3.62
CA LEU A 366 -5.22 9.04 3.49
C LEU A 366 -6.60 9.65 3.20
N ARG A 367 -7.44 8.99 2.40
CA ARG A 367 -8.82 9.39 2.17
C ARG A 367 -9.65 9.31 3.44
N PHE A 368 -9.51 8.22 4.20
CA PHE A 368 -10.22 8.04 5.46
C PHE A 368 -9.88 9.13 6.47
N LEU A 369 -8.60 9.54 6.55
CA LEU A 369 -8.19 10.70 7.34
C LEU A 369 -8.85 12.01 6.87
N ALA A 370 -8.99 12.20 5.55
CA ALA A 370 -9.66 13.38 5.02
C ALA A 370 -11.14 13.42 5.36
N LEU A 371 -11.84 12.27 5.28
CA LEU A 371 -13.25 12.15 5.68
C LEU A 371 -13.42 12.52 7.16
N GLN A 372 -12.60 11.91 8.03
CA GLN A 372 -12.64 12.13 9.48
C GLN A 372 -12.29 13.58 9.85
N HIS A 373 -11.30 14.19 9.19
CA HIS A 373 -10.94 15.58 9.42
C HIS A 373 -12.07 16.54 9.01
N ASN A 374 -12.78 16.26 7.91
CA ASN A 374 -13.93 17.02 7.45
C ASN A 374 -15.23 16.69 8.21
N GLN A 375 -15.14 15.99 9.35
CA GLN A 375 -16.27 15.61 10.20
C GLN A 375 -17.37 14.84 9.45
N GLN A 376 -17.01 14.14 8.38
CA GLN A 376 -17.93 13.26 7.66
C GLN A 376 -18.26 12.06 8.53
N GLU A 377 -19.55 11.78 8.69
CA GLU A 377 -20.01 10.61 9.46
C GLU A 377 -19.56 9.33 8.74
N CYS A 378 -18.58 8.63 9.34
CA CYS A 378 -18.14 7.33 8.88
C CYS A 378 -19.04 6.25 9.49
N ILE A 379 -19.64 5.41 8.65
CA ILE A 379 -20.64 4.42 9.03
C ILE A 379 -20.22 3.01 8.65
N ALA A 380 -20.71 2.04 9.42
CA ALA A 380 -20.70 0.64 9.05
C ALA A 380 -22.01 -0.03 9.48
N ARG A 381 -22.40 -1.09 8.77
CA ARG A 381 -23.57 -1.91 9.10
C ARG A 381 -23.10 -3.31 9.43
N TYR A 382 -23.53 -3.84 10.57
CA TYR A 382 -23.18 -5.18 11.00
C TYR A 382 -24.42 -6.05 11.11
N ASP A 383 -24.37 -7.22 10.48
CA ASP A 383 -25.38 -8.27 10.63
C ASP A 383 -24.82 -9.36 11.56
N ARG A 384 -25.38 -9.44 12.78
CA ARG A 384 -24.98 -10.44 13.78
C ARG A 384 -25.34 -11.86 13.38
N ALA A 385 -26.44 -12.06 12.64
CA ALA A 385 -26.93 -13.38 12.28
C ALA A 385 -26.01 -14.02 11.23
N THR A 386 -25.63 -13.26 10.20
CA THR A 386 -24.73 -13.74 9.14
C THR A 386 -23.25 -13.47 9.43
N LYS A 387 -22.93 -12.70 10.49
CA LYS A 387 -21.57 -12.25 10.85
C LYS A 387 -20.91 -11.48 9.71
N ARG A 388 -21.68 -10.60 9.07
CA ARG A 388 -21.22 -9.78 7.95
C ARG A 388 -21.08 -8.33 8.36
N LEU A 389 -19.99 -7.72 7.92
CA LEU A 389 -19.77 -6.29 8.07
C LEU A 389 -19.84 -5.64 6.68
N ALA A 390 -20.67 -4.61 6.55
CA ALA A 390 -20.77 -3.81 5.34
C ALA A 390 -20.19 -2.41 5.59
N ILE A 391 -19.29 -1.98 4.70
CA ILE A 391 -18.64 -0.66 4.73
C ILE A 391 -18.88 0.03 3.38
N PRO A 392 -19.29 1.31 3.33
CA PRO A 392 -19.45 2.00 2.06
C PRO A 392 -18.12 2.06 1.30
N VAL A 393 -18.11 1.82 0.00
CA VAL A 393 -16.89 1.76 -0.83
C VAL A 393 -16.10 3.07 -0.75
N TYR A 394 -16.79 4.21 -0.68
CA TYR A 394 -16.17 5.54 -0.54
C TYR A 394 -15.61 5.80 0.87
N GLN A 395 -16.01 5.02 1.87
CA GLN A 395 -15.49 5.07 3.24
C GLN A 395 -14.58 3.86 3.58
N ARG A 396 -14.13 3.10 2.58
CA ARG A 396 -13.25 1.95 2.77
C ARG A 396 -12.09 2.28 3.71
N TRP A 397 -11.88 1.41 4.69
CA TRP A 397 -10.94 1.62 5.78
C TRP A 397 -9.47 1.58 5.34
N PRO A 398 -8.53 2.13 6.14
CA PRO A 398 -7.11 1.99 5.85
C PRO A 398 -6.69 0.52 5.78
N GLU A 399 -5.71 0.23 4.92
CA GLU A 399 -5.35 -1.15 4.55
C GLU A 399 -5.10 -2.08 5.75
N ILE A 400 -4.45 -1.56 6.79
CA ILE A 400 -4.06 -2.35 7.97
C ILE A 400 -5.28 -2.80 8.80
N TYR A 401 -6.33 -2.00 8.89
CA TYR A 401 -7.58 -2.35 9.57
C TYR A 401 -8.42 -3.28 8.70
N GLU A 402 -8.48 -3.01 7.39
CA GLU A 402 -9.19 -3.89 6.46
C GLU A 402 -8.58 -5.29 6.42
N ARG A 403 -7.26 -5.42 6.60
CA ARG A 403 -6.60 -6.73 6.67
C ARG A 403 -7.17 -7.60 7.78
N ALA A 404 -7.51 -7.03 8.93
CA ALA A 404 -8.14 -7.78 10.02
C ALA A 404 -9.51 -8.36 9.59
N LEU A 405 -10.28 -7.61 8.79
CA LEU A 405 -11.55 -8.06 8.24
C LEU A 405 -11.37 -9.18 7.21
N VAL A 406 -10.42 -9.02 6.26
CA VAL A 406 -10.16 -10.02 5.22
C VAL A 406 -9.64 -11.33 5.82
N LEU A 407 -8.76 -11.27 6.82
CA LEU A 407 -8.23 -12.45 7.49
C LEU A 407 -9.28 -13.18 8.37
N ALA A 408 -10.46 -12.60 8.59
CA ALA A 408 -11.54 -13.27 9.30
C ALA A 408 -12.20 -14.39 8.48
N SER A 409 -12.09 -14.34 7.14
CA SER A 409 -12.63 -15.37 6.23
C SER A 409 -11.62 -15.90 5.21
N GLY A 410 -10.53 -15.17 4.96
CA GLY A 410 -9.60 -15.42 3.86
C GLY A 410 -10.10 -14.93 2.51
N LEU A 411 -11.20 -14.17 2.49
CA LEU A 411 -11.86 -13.68 1.29
C LEU A 411 -11.79 -12.15 1.22
N LEU A 412 -11.53 -11.64 0.03
CA LEU A 412 -11.72 -10.22 -0.29
C LEU A 412 -13.21 -9.87 -0.23
N PRO A 413 -13.57 -8.59 0.04
CA PRO A 413 -14.97 -8.21 0.14
C PRO A 413 -15.70 -8.34 -1.21
N THR A 414 -16.98 -8.68 -1.14
CA THR A 414 -17.91 -8.54 -2.27
C THR A 414 -18.38 -7.10 -2.39
N TYR A 415 -18.75 -6.69 -3.61
CA TYR A 415 -19.34 -5.38 -3.87
C TYR A 415 -20.84 -5.55 -4.05
N GLN A 416 -21.63 -4.75 -3.34
CA GLN A 416 -23.09 -4.71 -3.48
C GLN A 416 -23.55 -3.28 -3.26
N ASP A 417 -24.14 -2.65 -4.28
CA ASP A 417 -24.79 -1.33 -4.20
C ASP A 417 -23.96 -0.24 -3.48
N SER A 418 -22.69 -0.11 -3.86
CA SER A 418 -21.72 0.82 -3.26
C SER A 418 -21.25 0.46 -1.83
N TRP A 419 -21.48 -0.78 -1.39
CA TRP A 419 -20.95 -1.36 -0.17
C TRP A 419 -19.92 -2.46 -0.43
N LEU A 420 -18.99 -2.60 0.51
CA LEU A 420 -18.02 -3.68 0.63
C LEU A 420 -18.50 -4.60 1.73
N LEU A 421 -18.79 -5.87 1.42
CA LEU A 421 -19.26 -6.85 2.39
C LEU A 421 -18.13 -7.79 2.75
N TYR A 422 -17.83 -7.85 4.04
CA TYR A 422 -16.82 -8.71 4.62
C TYR A 422 -17.51 -9.87 5.34
N GLU A 423 -17.06 -11.08 5.02
CA GLU A 423 -17.62 -12.33 5.53
C GLU A 423 -16.93 -12.77 6.82
N ASN A 424 -17.68 -13.47 7.67
CA ASN A 424 -17.20 -14.10 8.91
C ASN A 424 -16.49 -13.13 9.87
N VAL A 425 -16.88 -11.86 9.88
CA VAL A 425 -16.34 -10.86 10.79
C VAL A 425 -17.03 -11.04 12.13
N ARG A 426 -16.26 -11.32 13.18
CA ARG A 426 -16.80 -11.46 14.54
C ARG A 426 -17.30 -10.12 15.08
N PRO A 427 -18.34 -10.10 15.94
CA PRO A 427 -18.83 -8.85 16.53
C PRO A 427 -17.70 -8.10 17.26
N GLU A 428 -16.86 -8.82 18.00
CA GLU A 428 -15.77 -8.18 18.76
C GLU A 428 -14.71 -7.54 17.86
N VAL A 429 -14.51 -8.08 16.66
CA VAL A 429 -13.60 -7.50 15.65
C VAL A 429 -14.24 -6.24 15.06
N ALA A 430 -15.53 -6.30 14.71
CA ALA A 430 -16.26 -5.16 14.18
C ALA A 430 -16.31 -4.00 15.18
N ASP A 431 -16.61 -4.29 16.45
CA ASP A 431 -16.72 -3.32 17.53
C ASP A 431 -15.34 -2.65 17.78
N GLN A 432 -14.29 -3.44 18.02
CA GLN A 432 -12.94 -2.89 18.30
C GLN A 432 -12.39 -2.02 17.16
N LEU A 433 -12.58 -2.45 15.91
CA LEU A 433 -12.10 -1.68 14.76
C LEU A 433 -12.95 -0.42 14.54
N SER A 434 -14.26 -0.49 14.77
CA SER A 434 -15.14 0.67 14.67
C SER A 434 -14.80 1.73 15.72
N ASP A 435 -14.55 1.30 16.96
CA ASP A 435 -14.11 2.18 18.05
C ASP A 435 -12.78 2.88 17.70
N LYS A 436 -11.79 2.13 17.22
CA LYS A 436 -10.47 2.66 16.85
C LYS A 436 -10.52 3.64 15.69
N LEU A 437 -11.47 3.47 14.78
CA LEU A 437 -11.63 4.29 13.58
C LEU A 437 -12.68 5.40 13.74
N ASN A 438 -13.29 5.55 14.92
CA ASN A 438 -14.40 6.47 15.16
C ASN A 438 -15.55 6.28 14.15
N ILE A 439 -16.02 5.06 14.01
CA ILE A 439 -17.07 4.68 13.06
C ILE A 439 -18.35 4.39 13.82
N LYS A 440 -19.45 4.93 13.32
CA LYS A 440 -20.78 4.57 13.80
C LYS A 440 -21.21 3.24 13.19
N CYS A 441 -20.87 2.16 13.89
CA CYS A 441 -21.35 0.83 13.55
C CYS A 441 -22.77 0.65 14.09
N SER A 442 -23.68 0.23 13.22
CA SER A 442 -25.08 0.03 13.58
C SER A 442 -25.53 -1.35 13.16
N GLU A 443 -26.42 -1.93 13.97
CA GLU A 443 -26.96 -3.25 13.70
C GLU A 443 -27.96 -3.15 12.54
N ALA A 444 -27.78 -4.01 11.53
CA ALA A 444 -28.75 -4.15 10.46
C ALA A 444 -30.05 -4.68 11.09
N SER A 445 -31.11 -3.86 11.06
CA SER A 445 -32.41 -4.31 11.53
C SER A 445 -32.91 -5.39 10.58
N THR A 446 -33.05 -6.61 11.08
CA THR A 446 -33.81 -7.65 10.40
C THR A 446 -35.25 -7.17 10.31
N ARG A 447 -35.67 -6.68 9.14
CA ARG A 447 -37.11 -6.55 8.88
C ARG A 447 -37.68 -7.97 8.85
N ALA A 448 -38.54 -8.24 9.82
CA ALA A 448 -39.31 -9.47 9.97
C ALA A 448 -40.25 -9.70 8.77
#